data_AF-A0A5K0Y8E7-F1
#
_entry.id   AF-A0A5K0Y8E7-F1
#
_cell.length_a   1.000
_cell.length_b   1.000
_cell.length_c   1.000
_cell.angle_alpha   90.00
_cell.angle_beta   90.00
_cell.angle_gamma   90.00
#
_symmetry.space_group_name_H-M   'P 1'
#
loop_
_entity.id
_entity.type
_entity.pdbx_description
1 polymer ?
#
loop_
_entity_poly.entity_id
_entity_poly.type
_entity_poly.pdbx_seq_one_letter_code
_entity_poly.pdbx_strand_id
1 'polypeptide(L)'
;VMVLAWIGLVALVLQVFLVWLFIWVFGWDLAGAAVALDISAWFIVVAQLVYVFGWCKDGWTGFSLMALNDIWAFVRLSLASAVMLCLEVWYMMILVLLTGYLNDAAIAVDALSI
;
A
#
# COMPACT_ATOMS: atom_id res chain seq x y z
N VAL A 1 -0.84 -9.55 15.19
CA VAL A 1 -0.32 -9.80 13.82
C VAL A 1 -1.20 -10.75 13.03
N MET A 2 -1.62 -11.90 13.59
CA MET A 2 -2.45 -12.89 12.87
C MET A 2 -3.75 -12.32 12.26
N VAL A 3 -4.47 -11.45 12.98
CA VAL A 3 -5.70 -10.83 12.45
C VAL A 3 -5.40 -9.87 11.29
N LEU A 4 -4.33 -9.08 11.40
CA LEU A 4 -3.88 -8.18 10.31
C LEU A 4 -3.47 -8.99 9.07
N ALA A 5 -2.83 -10.14 9.25
CA ALA A 5 -2.48 -11.05 8.16
C ALA A 5 -3.74 -11.60 7.45
N TRP A 6 -4.78 -11.99 8.21
CA TRP A 6 -6.04 -12.44 7.64
C TRP A 6 -6.78 -11.31 6.88
N ILE A 7 -6.80 -10.10 7.42
CA ILE A 7 -7.35 -8.92 6.72
C ILE A 7 -6.61 -8.70 5.40
N GLY A 8 -5.28 -8.78 5.41
CA GLY A 8 -4.44 -8.67 4.21
C GLY A 8 -4.73 -9.76 3.18
N LEU A 9 -4.89 -11.02 3.62
CA LEU A 9 -5.22 -12.13 2.73
C LEU A 9 -6.58 -11.93 2.07
N VAL A 10 -7.60 -11.55 2.83
CA VAL A 10 -8.94 -11.27 2.29
C VAL A 10 -8.90 -10.09 1.32
N ALA A 11 -8.17 -9.02 1.65
CA ALA A 11 -8.01 -7.88 0.77
C ALA A 11 -7.31 -8.25 -0.54
N LEU A 12 -6.33 -9.16 -0.51
CA LEU A 12 -5.66 -9.65 -1.71
C LEU A 12 -6.61 -10.45 -2.61
N VAL A 13 -7.41 -11.34 -2.04
CA VAL A 13 -8.43 -12.09 -2.79
C VAL A 13 -9.46 -11.14 -3.41
N LEU A 14 -9.91 -10.16 -2.63
CA LEU A 14 -10.85 -9.14 -3.07
C LEU A 14 -10.26 -8.28 -4.20
N GLN A 15 -8.99 -7.87 -4.11
CA GLN A 15 -8.29 -7.12 -5.16
C GLN A 15 -8.24 -7.91 -6.47
N VAL A 16 -7.84 -9.19 -6.42
CA VAL A 16 -7.78 -10.05 -7.63
C VAL A 16 -9.17 -10.16 -8.28
N PHE A 17 -10.20 -10.36 -7.47
CA PHE A 17 -11.58 -10.42 -7.95
C PHE A 17 -12.05 -9.09 -8.58
N LEU A 18 -11.77 -7.96 -7.94
CA LEU A 18 -12.18 -6.64 -8.43
C LEU A 18 -11.45 -6.24 -9.70
N VAL A 19 -10.14 -6.50 -9.80
CA VAL A 19 -9.38 -6.27 -11.03
C VAL A 19 -9.94 -7.12 -12.17
N TRP A 20 -10.24 -8.39 -11.91
CA TRP A 20 -10.88 -9.24 -12.90
C TRP A 20 -12.23 -8.66 -13.37
N LEU A 21 -13.07 -8.23 -12.42
CA LEU A 21 -14.38 -7.65 -12.70
C LEU A 21 -14.28 -6.33 -13.49
N PHE A 22 -13.49 -5.36 -13.04
CA PHE A 22 -13.43 -4.04 -13.65
C PHE A 22 -12.71 -4.02 -15.00
N ILE A 23 -11.70 -4.86 -15.19
CA ILE A 23 -11.00 -4.93 -16.48
C ILE A 23 -11.75 -5.80 -17.46
N TRP A 24 -12.07 -7.06 -17.11
CA TRP A 24 -12.58 -8.02 -18.08
C TRP A 24 -14.10 -7.95 -18.29
N VAL A 25 -14.86 -7.65 -17.23
CA VAL A 25 -16.33 -7.61 -17.32
C VAL A 25 -16.82 -6.21 -17.70
N PHE A 26 -16.27 -5.17 -17.07
CA PHE A 26 -16.69 -3.79 -17.34
C PHE A 26 -15.89 -3.10 -18.45
N GLY A 27 -14.71 -3.62 -18.84
CA GLY A 27 -13.92 -3.07 -19.94
C GLY A 27 -13.32 -1.69 -19.63
N TRP A 28 -13.03 -1.39 -18.36
CA TRP A 28 -12.53 -0.09 -17.92
C TRP A 28 -11.00 0.05 -17.95
N ASP A 29 -10.28 -1.00 -18.39
CA ASP A 29 -8.83 -1.05 -18.52
C ASP A 29 -8.09 -0.42 -17.31
N LEU A 30 -7.27 0.61 -17.57
CA LEU A 30 -6.47 1.29 -16.55
C LEU A 30 -7.32 1.97 -15.47
N ALA A 31 -8.44 2.59 -15.86
CA ALA A 31 -9.35 3.22 -14.91
C ALA A 31 -10.01 2.16 -14.02
N GLY A 32 -10.32 0.98 -14.58
CA GLY A 32 -10.81 -0.17 -13.83
C GLY A 32 -9.81 -0.67 -12.78
N ALA A 33 -8.54 -0.74 -13.15
CA ALA A 33 -7.46 -1.10 -12.20
C ALA A 33 -7.33 -0.10 -11.05
N ALA A 34 -7.40 1.21 -11.35
CA ALA A 34 -7.35 2.26 -10.33
C ALA A 34 -8.53 2.18 -9.35
N VAL A 35 -9.76 2.02 -9.87
CA VAL A 35 -10.97 1.87 -9.03
C VAL A 35 -10.90 0.61 -8.17
N ALA A 36 -10.40 -0.50 -8.71
CA ALA A 36 -10.20 -1.73 -7.94
C ALA A 36 -9.26 -1.50 -6.75
N LEU A 37 -8.13 -0.83 -6.98
CA LEU A 37 -7.17 -0.48 -5.94
C LEU A 37 -7.78 0.42 -4.86
N ASP A 38 -8.52 1.45 -5.26
CA ASP A 38 -9.17 2.36 -4.32
C ASP A 38 -10.17 1.63 -3.42
N ILE A 39 -11.01 0.77 -4.00
CA ILE A 39 -12.00 -0.01 -3.23
C ILE A 39 -11.30 -0.96 -2.25
N SER A 40 -10.27 -1.68 -2.69
CA SER A 40 -9.51 -2.59 -1.81
C SER A 40 -8.79 -1.85 -0.69
N ALA A 41 -8.23 -0.67 -0.98
CA ALA A 41 -7.58 0.17 0.02
C ALA A 41 -8.58 0.63 1.10
N TRP A 42 -9.75 1.12 0.67
CA TRP A 42 -10.82 1.50 1.60
C TRP A 42 -11.33 0.32 2.42
N PHE A 43 -11.44 -0.87 1.83
CA PHE A 43 -11.80 -2.09 2.56
C PHE A 43 -10.81 -2.38 3.69
N ILE A 44 -9.49 -2.32 3.43
CA ILE A 44 -8.46 -2.53 4.46
C ILE A 44 -8.60 -1.50 5.59
N VAL A 45 -8.77 -0.22 5.25
CA VAL A 45 -8.93 0.86 6.22
C VAL A 45 -10.13 0.60 7.12
N VAL A 46 -11.30 0.30 6.55
CA VAL A 46 -12.52 0.03 7.30
C VAL A 46 -12.36 -1.23 8.17
N ALA A 47 -11.80 -2.31 7.63
CA ALA A 47 -11.58 -3.55 8.37
C ALA A 47 -10.64 -3.34 9.58
N GLN A 48 -9.56 -2.57 9.40
CA GLN A 48 -8.65 -2.24 10.48
C GLN A 48 -9.29 -1.33 11.54
N LEU A 49 -10.07 -0.33 11.13
CA LEU A 49 -10.80 0.53 12.07
C LEU A 49 -11.80 -0.28 12.92
N VAL A 50 -12.59 -1.15 12.28
CA VAL A 50 -13.53 -2.05 12.98
C VAL A 50 -12.79 -2.96 13.96
N TYR A 51 -11.64 -3.51 13.57
CA TYR A 51 -10.83 -4.34 14.45
C TYR A 51 -10.32 -3.55 15.67
N VAL A 52 -9.79 -2.34 15.46
CA VAL A 52 -9.28 -1.48 16.53
C VAL A 52 -10.41 -1.11 17.50
N PHE A 53 -11.58 -0.68 17.01
CA PHE A 53 -12.70 -0.27 17.86
C PHE A 53 -13.38 -1.44 18.60
N GLY A 54 -13.50 -2.61 17.96
CA GLY A 54 -14.25 -3.74 18.52
C GLY A 54 -13.43 -4.63 19.47
N TRP A 55 -12.23 -5.00 19.03
CA TRP A 55 -11.42 -6.04 19.68
C TRP A 55 -10.20 -5.50 20.41
N CYS A 56 -9.66 -4.35 20.01
CA CYS A 56 -8.43 -3.80 20.61
C CYS A 56 -8.73 -2.85 21.79
N LYS A 57 -9.46 -3.34 22.82
CA LYS A 57 -9.81 -2.53 24.00
C LYS A 57 -8.60 -2.05 24.80
N ASP A 58 -7.52 -2.84 24.82
CA ASP A 58 -6.29 -2.48 25.54
C ASP A 58 -5.41 -1.50 24.74
N GLY A 59 -5.51 -1.52 23.41
CA GLY A 59 -4.71 -0.66 22.52
C GLY A 59 -5.38 0.66 22.16
N TRP A 60 -6.71 0.75 22.26
CA TRP A 60 -7.48 1.94 21.94
C TRP A 60 -8.36 2.37 23.12
N THR A 61 -7.89 3.37 23.87
CA THR A 61 -8.60 3.95 25.03
C THR A 61 -9.52 5.13 24.66
N GLY A 62 -9.77 5.32 23.36
CA GLY A 62 -10.56 6.44 22.83
C GLY A 62 -9.69 7.54 22.21
N PHE A 63 -10.35 8.61 21.75
CA PHE A 63 -9.65 9.77 21.22
C PHE A 63 -9.01 10.56 22.38
N SER A 64 -7.68 10.60 22.42
CA SER A 64 -6.91 11.36 23.40
C SER A 64 -6.01 12.37 22.72
N LEU A 65 -6.10 13.65 23.13
CA LEU A 65 -5.18 14.71 22.70
C LEU A 65 -3.77 14.51 23.25
N MET A 66 -3.57 13.60 24.21
CA MET A 66 -2.26 13.28 24.77
C MET A 66 -1.30 12.69 23.73
N ALA A 67 -1.84 12.01 22.70
CA ALA A 67 -1.06 11.50 21.57
C ALA A 67 -0.42 12.61 20.71
N LEU A 68 -0.91 13.85 20.81
CA LEU A 68 -0.36 14.99 20.07
C LEU A 68 0.83 15.64 20.77
N ASN A 69 1.10 15.33 22.05
CA ASN A 69 2.24 15.90 22.76
C ASN A 69 3.59 15.41 22.20
N ASP A 70 3.65 14.15 21.76
CA ASP A 70 4.87 13.54 21.21
C ASP A 70 4.96 13.63 19.69
N ILE A 71 4.12 14.46 19.04
CA ILE A 71 4.05 14.54 17.58
C ILE A 71 5.40 14.93 16.97
N TRP A 72 6.19 15.76 17.65
CA TRP A 72 7.50 16.20 17.13
C TRP A 72 8.51 15.05 17.04
N ALA A 73 8.55 14.18 18.06
CA ALA A 73 9.40 12.99 18.05
C ALA A 73 8.94 12.02 16.95
N PHE A 74 7.63 11.83 16.81
CA PHE A 74 7.05 11.00 15.75
C PHE A 74 7.34 11.54 14.35
N VAL A 75 7.21 12.86 14.13
CA VAL A 75 7.51 13.50 12.84
C VAL A 75 8.98 13.34 12.49
N ARG A 76 9.90 13.51 13.45
CA ARG A 76 11.33 13.32 13.19
C ARG A 76 11.66 11.89 12.77
N LEU A 77 11.07 10.90 13.44
CA LEU A 77 11.23 9.49 13.08
C LEU A 77 10.59 9.19 11.71
N SER A 78 9.36 9.67 11.50
CA SER A 78 8.63 9.49 10.24
C SER A 78 9.35 10.14 9.06
N LEU A 79 9.98 11.30 9.25
CA LEU A 79 10.78 11.96 8.23
C LEU A 79 12.00 11.10 7.84
N ALA A 80 12.70 10.52 8.82
CA ALA A 80 13.83 9.64 8.55
C ALA A 80 13.38 8.40 7.74
N SER A 81 12.27 7.77 8.14
CA SER A 81 11.68 6.66 7.40
C SER A 81 11.21 7.06 6.00
N ALA A 82 10.57 8.23 5.86
CA ALA A 82 10.11 8.74 4.58
C ALA A 82 11.27 9.02 3.63
N VAL A 83 12.37 9.61 4.12
CA VAL A 83 13.58 9.84 3.32
C VAL A 83 14.21 8.51 2.88
N MET A 84 14.32 7.53 3.78
CA MET A 84 14.83 6.19 3.45
C MET A 84 14.00 5.54 2.34
N LEU A 85 12.67 5.53 2.48
CA LEU A 85 11.75 4.93 1.52
C LEU A 85 11.74 5.68 0.19
N CYS A 86 11.85 7.01 0.23
CA CYS A 86 11.98 7.84 -0.97
C CYS A 86 13.27 7.53 -1.74
N LEU A 87 14.41 7.43 -1.03
CA LEU A 87 15.69 7.06 -1.65
C LEU A 87 15.65 5.66 -2.26
N GLU A 88 14.98 4.71 -1.61
CA GLU A 88 14.79 3.35 -2.13
C GLU A 88 13.96 3.35 -3.44
N VAL A 89 12.83 4.07 -3.46
CA VAL A 89 11.98 4.18 -4.64
C VAL A 89 12.69 4.93 -5.78
N TRP A 90 13.37 6.03 -5.48
CA TRP A 90 14.14 6.79 -6.47
C TRP A 90 15.28 5.98 -7.05
N TYR A 91 15.99 5.22 -6.20
CA TYR A 91 17.05 4.33 -6.64
C TYR A 91 16.52 3.29 -7.64
N MET A 92 15.42 2.61 -7.31
CA MET A 92 14.79 1.65 -8.23
C MET A 92 14.34 2.31 -9.53
N MET A 93 13.75 3.51 -9.46
CA MET A 93 13.30 4.23 -10.65
C MET A 93 14.47 4.63 -11.56
N ILE A 94 15.60 5.06 -10.99
CA ILE A 94 16.83 5.36 -11.75
C ILE A 94 17.37 4.08 -12.41
N LEU A 95 17.40 2.95 -11.70
CA LEU A 95 17.83 1.68 -12.28
C LEU A 95 16.97 1.27 -13.47
N VAL A 96 15.65 1.31 -13.31
CA VAL A 96 14.69 1.01 -14.39
C VAL A 96 14.89 1.95 -15.58
N LEU A 97 15.08 3.25 -15.33
CA LEU A 97 15.38 4.23 -16.39
C LEU A 97 16.67 3.88 -17.13
N LEU A 98 17.76 3.59 -16.41
CA LEU A 98 19.04 3.22 -16.99
C LEU A 98 18.96 1.94 -17.82
N THR A 99 18.28 0.89 -17.31
CA THR A 99 18.04 -0.34 -18.08
C THR A 99 17.17 -0.10 -19.32
N GLY A 100 16.30 0.91 -19.27
CA GLY A 100 15.52 1.36 -20.43
C GLY A 100 16.38 1.88 -21.60
N TYR A 101 17.63 2.26 -21.35
CA TYR A 101 18.57 2.75 -22.38
C TYR A 101 19.55 1.67 -22.90
N LEU A 102 19.49 0.44 -22.40
CA LEU A 102 20.34 -0.65 -22.89
C LEU A 102 19.82 -1.19 -24.23
N ASN A 103 20.73 -1.72 -25.06
CA ASN A 103 20.34 -2.60 -26.16
C ASN A 103 19.68 -3.83 -25.52
N ASP A 104 18.42 -4.11 -25.85
CA ASP A 104 17.51 -5.06 -25.18
C ASP A 104 16.87 -4.57 -23.86
N ALA A 105 16.55 -3.28 -23.79
CA ALA A 105 15.85 -2.62 -22.67
C ALA A 105 14.65 -3.39 -22.09
N ALA A 106 13.83 -4.05 -22.91
CA ALA A 106 12.69 -4.80 -22.43
C ALA A 106 13.10 -5.97 -21.51
N ILE A 107 14.16 -6.71 -21.86
CA ILE A 107 14.66 -7.85 -21.08
C ILE A 107 15.36 -7.36 -19.81
N ALA A 108 16.12 -6.26 -19.92
CA ALA A 108 16.83 -5.68 -18.79
C ALA A 108 15.88 -5.08 -17.74
N VAL A 109 14.81 -4.41 -18.17
CA VAL A 109 13.78 -3.88 -17.28
C VAL A 109 12.97 -5.03 -16.66
N ASP A 110 12.60 -6.06 -17.44
CA ASP A 110 11.86 -7.22 -16.94
C ASP A 110 12.62 -7.94 -15.80
N ALA A 111 13.93 -8.09 -15.94
CA ALA A 111 14.81 -8.68 -14.92
C ALA A 111 14.89 -7.85 -13.63
N LEU A 112 14.60 -6.55 -13.66
CA LEU A 112 14.55 -5.68 -12.48
C LEU A 112 13.15 -5.59 -11.86
N SER A 113 12.09 -5.96 -12.58
CA SER A 113 10.69 -5.83 -12.13
C SER A 113 10.13 -7.04 -11.38
N ILE A 114 10.93 -8.10 -11.22
CA ILE A 114 10.62 -9.30 -10.43
C ILE A 114 11.05 -9.16 -8.97
#